data_AF-K0JLC8-F1
#
_entry.id   AF-K0JLC8-F1
#
_cell.length_a   1.000
_cell.length_b   1.000
_cell.length_c   1.000
_cell.angle_alpha   90.00
_cell.angle_beta   90.00
_cell.angle_gamma   90.00
#
_symmetry.space_group_name_H-M   'P 1'
#
loop_
_entity.id
_entity.type
_entity.pdbx_description
1 polymer ?
#
loop_
_entity_poly.entity_id
_entity_poly.type
_entity_poly.pdbx_seq_one_letter_code
_entity_poly.pdbx_strand_id
1 'polypeptide(L)'
;MLDFPSAANSNFKRITIYIGGYYASRQPAVIKTVLGSCISVCLFENNLKFGGMNHFMLPEMKEWENPEDDYNYTRYGLYAMEVLINEIIKLGGKKANLTAKIFGGGHVLTGMTSNVLQVPDKNIRFARKFLADENIPIISEDVGGSWPRKVFFFNTENRVLMKKIEGKTKEFSAEQEIKYSKNLQQKIEEKSDITLF
;
A
#
# COMPACT_ATOMS: atom_id res chain seq x y z
N MET A 1 -4.67 -17.91 -17.39
CA MET A 1 -3.69 -17.35 -16.44
C MET A 1 -3.00 -16.20 -17.16
N LEU A 2 -3.50 -14.97 -17.05
CA LEU A 2 -3.01 -13.86 -17.89
C LEU A 2 -1.81 -13.17 -17.22
N ASP A 3 -0.63 -13.49 -17.73
CA ASP A 3 0.61 -12.75 -17.49
C ASP A 3 0.54 -11.36 -18.15
N PHE A 4 0.35 -10.35 -17.32
CA PHE A 4 0.64 -8.95 -17.65
C PHE A 4 2.15 -8.78 -17.86
N PRO A 5 2.57 -7.96 -18.83
CA PRO A 5 3.10 -8.41 -20.12
C PRO A 5 4.12 -9.54 -20.01
N SER A 6 4.24 -10.38 -21.05
CA SER A 6 5.39 -11.27 -21.24
C SER A 6 6.68 -10.44 -21.24
N ALA A 7 7.29 -10.33 -20.07
CA ALA A 7 8.56 -9.66 -19.85
C ALA A 7 9.73 -10.59 -20.25
N ALA A 8 9.58 -11.33 -21.35
CA ALA A 8 10.67 -12.08 -21.95
C ALA A 8 11.80 -11.16 -22.47
N ASN A 9 11.56 -9.84 -22.57
CA ASN A 9 12.51 -8.83 -23.05
C ASN A 9 12.64 -7.57 -22.17
N SER A 10 12.26 -7.57 -20.88
CA SER A 10 12.31 -6.33 -20.06
C SER A 10 13.47 -6.33 -19.06
N ASN A 11 14.35 -5.33 -19.12
CA ASN A 11 15.44 -5.04 -18.17
C ASN A 11 14.98 -4.65 -16.75
N PHE A 12 13.75 -5.02 -16.34
CA PHE A 12 13.18 -4.63 -15.06
C PHE A 12 13.26 -5.76 -14.03
N LYS A 13 13.82 -5.45 -12.86
CA LYS A 13 13.76 -6.33 -11.68
C LYS A 13 12.32 -6.47 -11.21
N ARG A 14 11.84 -7.69 -10.92
CA ARG A 14 10.48 -7.91 -10.40
C ARG A 14 10.49 -7.95 -8.88
N ILE A 15 9.67 -7.11 -8.26
CA ILE A 15 9.52 -7.02 -6.81
C ILE A 15 8.06 -7.22 -6.46
N THR A 16 7.74 -8.13 -5.53
CA THR A 16 6.40 -8.25 -4.97
C THR A 16 6.42 -7.71 -3.55
N ILE A 17 5.54 -6.76 -3.24
CA ILE A 17 5.36 -6.24 -1.89
C ILE A 17 4.00 -6.70 -1.35
N TYR A 18 3.97 -7.01 -0.05
CA TYR A 18 2.76 -7.38 0.70
C TYR A 18 2.43 -6.27 1.70
N ILE A 19 1.41 -6.45 2.54
CA ILE A 19 1.03 -5.49 3.58
C ILE A 19 2.26 -5.13 4.45
N GLY A 20 2.51 -3.84 4.62
CA GLY A 20 3.70 -3.31 5.29
C GLY A 20 4.95 -3.23 4.42
N GLY A 21 4.92 -3.80 3.22
CA GLY A 21 6.03 -3.73 2.28
C GLY A 21 6.12 -2.38 1.58
N TYR A 22 7.34 -1.95 1.30
CA TYR A 22 7.65 -0.85 0.40
C TYR A 22 8.89 -1.19 -0.42
N TYR A 23 9.07 -0.51 -1.55
CA TYR A 23 10.29 -0.61 -2.35
C TYR A 23 10.51 0.68 -3.13
N ALA A 24 11.74 1.16 -3.15
CA ALA A 24 12.19 2.28 -3.98
C ALA A 24 13.55 1.92 -4.60
N SER A 25 13.80 2.37 -5.83
CA SER A 25 15.06 2.10 -6.53
C SER A 25 15.28 3.09 -7.66
N ARG A 26 16.56 3.37 -7.96
CA ARG A 26 16.98 4.07 -9.18
C ARG A 26 17.05 3.13 -10.39
N GLN A 27 17.22 1.83 -10.15
CA GLN A 27 17.29 0.82 -11.20
C GLN A 27 15.87 0.44 -11.66
N PRO A 28 15.68 0.09 -12.95
CA PRO A 28 14.40 -0.36 -13.47
C PRO A 28 13.85 -1.56 -12.68
N ALA A 29 12.66 -1.39 -12.13
CA ALA A 29 11.92 -2.41 -11.40
C ALA A 29 10.41 -2.32 -11.66
N VAL A 30 9.77 -3.48 -11.72
CA VAL A 30 8.32 -3.60 -11.66
C VAL A 30 7.94 -4.01 -10.25
N ILE A 31 7.33 -3.10 -9.50
CA ILE A 31 6.84 -3.34 -8.15
C ILE A 31 5.39 -3.77 -8.26
N LYS A 32 5.06 -4.93 -7.70
CA LYS A 32 3.75 -5.58 -7.83
C LYS A 32 3.11 -5.77 -6.48
N THR A 33 1.79 -5.54 -6.40
CA THR A 33 0.99 -5.94 -5.25
C THR A 33 -0.47 -6.24 -5.62
N VAL A 34 -1.22 -6.80 -4.67
CA VAL A 34 -2.67 -7.03 -4.76
C VAL A 34 -3.33 -6.31 -3.59
N LEU A 35 -4.37 -5.54 -3.87
CA LEU A 35 -5.05 -4.66 -2.91
C LEU A 35 -6.54 -5.02 -2.86
N GLY A 36 -7.07 -5.36 -1.69
CA GLY A 36 -8.50 -5.25 -1.40
C GLY A 36 -8.78 -3.90 -0.74
N SER A 37 -9.05 -3.89 0.56
CA SER A 37 -9.27 -2.69 1.40
C SER A 37 -8.01 -1.85 1.64
N CYS A 38 -6.83 -2.44 1.46
CA CYS A 38 -5.53 -1.78 1.61
C CYS A 38 -5.30 -0.71 0.54
N ILE A 39 -4.33 0.20 0.78
CA ILE A 39 -3.91 1.23 -0.17
C ILE A 39 -2.45 1.05 -0.55
N SER A 40 -2.16 1.34 -1.81
CA SER A 40 -0.80 1.51 -2.31
C SER A 40 -0.65 2.90 -2.91
N VAL A 41 0.40 3.59 -2.49
CA VAL A 41 0.82 4.87 -3.08
C VAL A 41 2.11 4.63 -3.86
N CYS A 42 2.11 5.00 -5.14
CA CYS A 42 3.29 5.09 -5.98
C CYS A 42 3.80 6.52 -5.94
N LEU A 43 5.02 6.73 -5.45
CA LEU A 43 5.68 8.04 -5.49
C LEU A 43 6.74 8.04 -6.59
N PHE A 44 6.76 9.11 -7.37
CA PHE A 44 7.68 9.27 -8.49
C PHE A 44 8.34 10.65 -8.47
N GLU A 45 9.67 10.66 -8.51
CA GLU A 45 10.48 11.87 -8.64
C GLU A 45 10.63 12.22 -10.12
N ASN A 46 10.09 13.38 -10.51
CA ASN A 46 9.91 13.72 -11.92
C ASN A 46 11.17 14.15 -12.67
N ASN A 47 12.23 14.56 -11.98
CA ASN A 47 13.43 15.12 -12.60
C ASN A 47 14.48 14.02 -12.84
N LEU A 48 14.71 13.19 -11.82
CA LEU A 48 15.62 12.06 -11.79
C LEU A 48 14.99 10.76 -12.31
N LYS A 49 13.68 10.77 -12.58
CA LYS A 49 12.93 9.69 -13.25
C LYS A 49 13.03 8.34 -12.54
N PHE A 50 12.77 8.32 -11.25
CA PHE A 50 12.65 7.08 -10.48
C PHE A 50 11.62 7.25 -9.36
N GLY A 51 11.26 6.13 -8.72
CA GLY A 51 10.26 6.15 -7.68
C GLY A 51 10.21 4.88 -6.86
N GLY A 52 9.15 4.78 -6.08
CA GLY A 52 8.85 3.61 -5.27
C GLY A 52 7.36 3.48 -4.98
N MET A 53 7.01 2.38 -4.35
CA MET A 53 5.63 2.01 -4.04
C MET A 53 5.57 1.39 -2.65
N ASN A 54 4.53 1.74 -1.88
CA ASN A 54 4.24 1.13 -0.58
C ASN A 54 2.94 0.31 -0.63
N HIS A 55 2.64 -0.40 0.46
CA HIS A 55 1.37 -1.08 0.67
C HIS A 55 1.02 -1.01 2.16
N PHE A 56 0.03 -0.20 2.53
CA PHE A 56 -0.44 -0.08 3.91
C PHE A 56 -1.92 -0.50 4.04
N MET A 57 -2.29 -0.96 5.23
CA MET A 57 -3.63 -1.48 5.54
C MET A 57 -4.45 -0.53 6.43
N LEU A 58 -3.80 0.22 7.30
CA LEU A 58 -4.46 1.08 8.29
C LEU A 58 -3.96 2.51 8.13
N PRO A 59 -4.76 3.54 8.47
CA PRO A 59 -4.34 4.92 8.28
C PRO A 59 -3.26 5.31 9.31
N GLU A 60 -3.51 5.06 10.59
CA GLU A 60 -2.68 5.47 11.72
C GLU A 60 -2.70 4.39 12.81
N MET A 61 -1.64 4.35 13.62
CA MET A 61 -1.53 3.53 14.83
C MET A 61 -2.39 4.17 15.92
N LYS A 62 -3.12 3.37 16.71
CA LYS A 62 -3.89 3.92 17.83
C LYS A 62 -3.00 4.15 19.04
N GLU A 63 -3.32 5.13 19.87
CA GLU A 63 -2.51 5.55 21.03
C GLU A 63 -2.23 4.45 22.06
N TRP A 64 -3.06 3.40 22.12
CA TRP A 64 -2.87 2.25 23.01
C TRP A 64 -2.01 1.13 22.40
N GLU A 65 -1.66 1.23 21.11
CA GLU A 65 -0.72 0.32 20.49
C GLU A 65 0.70 0.82 20.83
N ASN A 66 1.48 0.02 21.57
CA ASN A 66 2.85 0.39 21.92
C ASN A 66 3.74 0.27 20.68
N PRO A 67 4.50 1.32 20.30
CA PRO A 67 5.41 1.25 19.18
C PRO A 67 6.37 0.08 19.31
N GLU A 68 7.09 -0.07 20.42
CA GLU A 68 8.18 -1.06 20.57
C GLU A 68 7.75 -2.53 20.39
N ASP A 69 6.44 -2.78 20.41
CA ASP A 69 5.84 -4.10 20.39
C ASP A 69 5.49 -4.62 18.99
N ASP A 70 5.62 -3.82 17.93
CA ASP A 70 5.26 -4.24 16.59
C ASP A 70 6.31 -3.97 15.51
N TYR A 71 6.96 -5.04 15.07
CA TYR A 71 8.03 -5.02 14.07
C TYR A 71 7.63 -4.55 12.66
N ASN A 72 6.35 -4.26 12.37
CA ASN A 72 5.91 -3.87 11.02
C ASN A 72 5.03 -2.60 10.99
N TYR A 73 5.56 -1.49 11.50
CA TYR A 73 4.91 -0.16 11.51
C TYR A 73 4.44 0.31 10.14
N THR A 74 5.10 -0.13 9.07
CA THR A 74 4.79 0.27 7.69
C THR A 74 3.47 -0.29 7.18
N ARG A 75 2.73 -1.09 7.97
CA ARG A 75 1.31 -1.38 7.69
C ARG A 75 0.40 -0.18 7.97
N TYR A 76 0.84 0.79 8.77
CA TYR A 76 0.14 2.04 9.03
C TYR A 76 0.59 3.08 8.00
N GLY A 77 -0.37 3.83 7.48
CA GLY A 77 -0.20 4.75 6.37
C GLY A 77 0.82 5.83 6.66
N LEU A 78 0.81 6.41 7.86
CA LEU A 78 1.77 7.44 8.26
C LEU A 78 3.22 6.96 8.09
N TYR A 79 3.58 5.86 8.75
CA TYR A 79 4.92 5.27 8.64
C TYR A 79 5.23 4.80 7.22
N ALA A 80 4.28 4.16 6.53
CA ALA A 80 4.48 3.67 5.16
C ALA A 80 4.80 4.79 4.17
N MET A 81 4.20 5.96 4.36
CA MET A 81 4.42 7.13 3.52
C MET A 81 5.75 7.81 3.85
N GLU A 82 6.02 8.05 5.13
CA GLU A 82 7.27 8.65 5.59
C GLU A 82 8.50 7.84 5.18
N VAL A 83 8.47 6.52 5.41
CA VAL A 83 9.57 5.63 5.04
C VAL A 83 9.80 5.66 3.53
N LEU A 84 8.74 5.60 2.72
CA LEU A 84 8.87 5.64 1.27
C LEU A 84 9.47 6.98 0.78
N ILE A 85 9.01 8.11 1.32
CA ILE A 85 9.55 9.43 0.99
C ILE A 85 11.03 9.50 1.36
N ASN A 86 11.39 9.06 2.57
CA ASN A 86 12.77 9.06 3.05
C ASN A 86 13.69 8.19 2.19
N GLU A 87 13.23 7.01 1.76
CA GLU A 87 14.00 6.17 0.84
C GLU A 87 14.23 6.84 -0.52
N ILE A 88 13.24 7.54 -1.07
CA ILE A 88 13.43 8.30 -2.31
C ILE A 88 14.43 9.44 -2.11
N ILE A 89 14.38 10.13 -0.97
CA ILE A 89 15.35 11.19 -0.62
C ILE A 89 16.76 10.62 -0.48
N LYS A 90 16.95 9.48 0.19
CA LYS A 90 18.25 8.79 0.30
C LYS A 90 18.83 8.41 -1.07
N LEU A 91 17.97 8.13 -2.05
CA LEU A 91 18.36 7.87 -3.45
C LEU A 91 18.63 9.14 -4.27
N GLY A 92 18.67 10.30 -3.62
CA GLY A 92 18.94 11.62 -4.20
C GLY A 92 17.71 12.38 -4.68
N GLY A 93 16.50 11.86 -4.44
CA GLY A 93 15.25 12.53 -4.79
C GLY A 93 14.95 13.74 -3.91
N LYS A 94 14.03 14.60 -4.37
CA LYS A 94 13.54 15.75 -3.61
C LYS A 94 12.03 15.68 -3.47
N LYS A 95 11.53 15.89 -2.25
CA LYS A 95 10.09 15.90 -1.94
C LYS A 95 9.30 16.83 -2.87
N ALA A 96 9.82 18.03 -3.13
CA ALA A 96 9.21 19.02 -4.01
C ALA A 96 8.99 18.57 -5.46
N ASN A 97 9.69 17.51 -5.91
CA ASN A 97 9.58 16.99 -7.27
C ASN A 97 8.72 15.70 -7.33
N LEU A 98 8.19 15.25 -6.20
CA LEU A 98 7.39 14.04 -6.12
C LEU A 98 6.00 14.26 -6.71
N THR A 99 5.50 13.23 -7.37
CA THR A 99 4.09 13.08 -7.73
C THR A 99 3.60 11.72 -7.26
N ALA A 100 2.30 11.61 -7.03
CA ALA A 100 1.68 10.43 -6.47
C ALA A 100 0.64 9.80 -7.40
N LYS A 101 0.54 8.48 -7.35
CA LYS A 101 -0.61 7.70 -7.84
C LYS A 101 -1.14 6.78 -6.77
N ILE A 102 -2.46 6.68 -6.63
CA ILE A 102 -3.10 5.95 -5.53
C ILE A 102 -3.99 4.82 -6.07
N PHE A 103 -3.86 3.64 -5.49
CA PHE A 103 -4.69 2.48 -5.84
C PHE A 103 -5.16 1.73 -4.59
N GLY A 104 -6.31 1.05 -4.67
CA GLY A 104 -6.79 0.17 -3.60
C GLY A 104 -8.10 0.63 -2.96
N GLY A 105 -8.27 0.42 -1.66
CA GLY A 105 -9.46 0.86 -0.92
C GLY A 105 -10.76 0.22 -1.40
N GLY A 106 -10.69 -1.00 -1.92
CA GLY A 106 -11.86 -1.76 -2.35
C GLY A 106 -12.65 -2.32 -1.16
N HIS A 107 -13.96 -2.20 -1.22
CA HIS A 107 -14.92 -2.85 -0.31
C HIS A 107 -15.10 -4.31 -0.73
N VAL A 108 -14.09 -5.13 -0.41
CA VAL A 108 -14.05 -6.55 -0.81
C VAL A 108 -14.69 -7.48 0.21
N LEU A 109 -14.92 -6.99 1.43
CA LEU A 109 -15.52 -7.73 2.55
C LEU A 109 -17.03 -7.49 2.59
N THR A 110 -17.82 -8.46 2.13
CA THR A 110 -19.27 -8.46 2.27
C THR A 110 -19.67 -9.22 3.55
N GLY A 111 -20.31 -8.56 4.51
CA GLY A 111 -20.92 -9.22 5.69
C GLY A 111 -20.16 -9.12 7.02
N MET A 112 -19.13 -8.27 7.14
CA MET A 112 -18.48 -7.98 8.44
C MET A 112 -19.10 -6.76 9.14
N THR A 113 -18.87 -6.62 10.45
CA THR A 113 -19.42 -5.56 11.30
C THR A 113 -19.03 -4.14 10.83
N SER A 114 -19.86 -3.14 11.19
CA SER A 114 -19.82 -1.75 10.73
C SER A 114 -18.47 -1.01 10.85
N ASN A 115 -17.59 -1.44 11.77
CA ASN A 115 -16.29 -0.80 11.99
C ASN A 115 -15.21 -1.26 11.00
N VAL A 116 -15.27 -2.52 10.52
CA VAL A 116 -14.34 -3.05 9.50
C VAL A 116 -14.72 -2.54 8.11
N LEU A 117 -16.03 -2.30 7.88
CA LEU A 117 -16.55 -1.78 6.61
C LEU A 117 -16.08 -0.36 6.28
N GLN A 118 -15.66 0.44 7.26
CA GLN A 118 -15.23 1.83 7.05
C GLN A 118 -13.73 2.00 6.84
N VAL A 119 -12.93 0.94 7.01
CA VAL A 119 -11.47 0.98 6.85
C VAL A 119 -11.05 1.45 5.45
N PRO A 120 -11.64 0.96 4.34
CA PRO A 120 -11.26 1.40 2.99
C PRO A 120 -11.40 2.91 2.80
N ASP A 121 -12.54 3.49 3.18
CA ASP A 121 -12.80 4.93 3.04
C ASP A 121 -11.87 5.77 3.92
N LYS A 122 -11.56 5.29 5.14
CA LYS A 122 -10.59 5.95 6.03
C LYS A 122 -9.19 5.95 5.42
N ASN A 123 -8.75 4.82 4.82
CA ASN A 123 -7.45 4.73 4.16
C ASN A 123 -7.36 5.67 2.94
N ILE A 124 -8.42 5.76 2.14
CA ILE A 124 -8.47 6.67 0.99
C ILE A 124 -8.38 8.13 1.46
N ARG A 125 -9.18 8.52 2.46
CA ARG A 125 -9.13 9.88 3.02
C ARG A 125 -7.77 10.20 3.59
N PHE A 126 -7.18 9.27 4.34
CA PHE A 126 -5.83 9.41 4.89
C PHE A 126 -4.80 9.66 3.78
N ALA A 127 -4.76 8.80 2.74
CA ALA A 127 -3.78 8.91 1.66
C ALA A 127 -3.85 10.27 0.96
N ARG A 128 -5.08 10.72 0.64
CA ARG A 128 -5.30 12.02 0.00
C ARG A 128 -4.91 13.18 0.89
N LYS A 129 -5.28 13.13 2.18
CA LYS A 129 -4.93 14.17 3.16
C LYS A 129 -3.41 14.26 3.34
N PHE A 130 -2.75 13.14 3.59
CA PHE A 130 -1.31 13.09 3.78
C PHE A 130 -0.57 13.71 2.57
N LEU A 131 -0.94 13.32 1.35
CA LEU A 131 -0.32 13.85 0.13
C LEU A 131 -0.58 15.35 -0.05
N ALA A 132 -1.78 15.83 0.31
CA ALA A 132 -2.10 17.26 0.28
C ALA A 132 -1.27 18.05 1.30
N ASP A 133 -1.19 17.58 2.55
CA ASP A 133 -0.41 18.22 3.62
C ASP A 133 1.09 18.27 3.25
N GLU A 134 1.57 17.23 2.57
CA GLU A 134 2.97 17.12 2.09
C GLU A 134 3.25 17.88 0.79
N ASN A 135 2.24 18.52 0.19
CA ASN A 135 2.31 19.20 -1.11
C ASN A 135 2.77 18.30 -2.26
N ILE A 136 2.34 17.03 -2.27
CA ILE A 136 2.65 16.05 -3.32
C ILE A 136 1.41 15.88 -4.23
N PRO A 137 1.44 16.34 -5.49
CA PRO A 137 0.29 16.25 -6.38
C PRO A 137 -0.09 14.81 -6.72
N ILE A 138 -1.39 14.49 -6.64
CA ILE A 138 -1.95 13.23 -7.12
C ILE A 138 -2.25 13.38 -8.61
N ILE A 139 -1.53 12.63 -9.45
CA ILE A 139 -1.69 12.73 -10.91
C ILE A 139 -2.60 11.63 -11.49
N SER A 140 -2.92 10.60 -10.71
CA SER A 140 -3.85 9.54 -11.08
C SER A 140 -4.26 8.73 -9.85
N GLU A 141 -5.51 8.26 -9.81
CA GLU A 141 -5.96 7.33 -8.77
C GLU A 141 -7.04 6.38 -9.31
N ASP A 142 -7.08 5.14 -8.79
CA ASP A 142 -8.24 4.24 -8.89
C ASP A 142 -8.44 3.57 -7.52
N VAL A 143 -9.34 4.15 -6.74
CA VAL A 143 -9.64 3.76 -5.36
C VAL A 143 -11.12 3.43 -5.17
N GLY A 144 -11.49 2.77 -4.08
CA GLY A 144 -12.91 2.50 -3.75
C GLY A 144 -13.50 1.31 -4.53
N GLY A 145 -14.83 1.28 -4.67
CA GLY A 145 -15.54 0.23 -5.39
C GLY A 145 -15.51 -1.13 -4.68
N SER A 146 -15.98 -2.19 -5.36
CA SER A 146 -16.19 -3.52 -4.75
C SER A 146 -15.25 -4.61 -5.28
N TRP A 147 -14.12 -4.20 -5.85
CA TRP A 147 -13.20 -5.09 -6.55
C TRP A 147 -11.77 -4.94 -6.01
N PRO A 148 -11.07 -6.05 -5.74
CA PRO A 148 -9.64 -6.00 -5.50
C PRO A 148 -8.90 -5.63 -6.78
N ARG A 149 -7.67 -5.13 -6.62
CA ARG A 149 -6.82 -4.61 -7.70
C ARG A 149 -5.47 -5.27 -7.68
N LYS A 150 -5.02 -5.73 -8.84
CA LYS A 150 -3.62 -6.08 -9.08
C LYS A 150 -2.92 -4.86 -9.65
N VAL A 151 -1.86 -4.40 -8.99
CA VAL A 151 -1.11 -3.19 -9.37
C VAL A 151 0.32 -3.58 -9.73
N PHE A 152 0.82 -3.00 -10.82
CA PHE A 152 2.22 -3.08 -11.25
C PHE A 152 2.74 -1.68 -11.55
N PHE A 153 3.73 -1.23 -10.79
CA PHE A 153 4.36 0.07 -10.97
C PHE A 153 5.76 -0.08 -11.59
N PHE A 154 5.96 0.57 -12.73
CA PHE A 154 7.25 0.67 -13.42
C PHE A 154 7.96 1.91 -12.89
N ASN A 155 8.85 1.71 -11.91
CA ASN A 155 9.37 2.79 -11.07
C ASN A 155 10.20 3.85 -11.82
N THR A 156 10.77 3.54 -12.98
CA THR A 156 11.55 4.48 -13.80
C THR A 156 10.74 5.12 -14.93
N GLU A 157 9.51 4.67 -15.15
CA GLU A 157 8.66 5.13 -16.26
C GLU A 157 7.45 5.96 -15.78
N ASN A 158 7.24 6.07 -14.46
CA ASN A 158 6.00 6.59 -13.87
C ASN A 158 4.75 5.91 -14.44
N ARG A 159 4.83 4.64 -14.83
CA ARG A 159 3.74 3.90 -15.47
C ARG A 159 3.15 2.89 -14.50
N VAL A 160 1.82 2.83 -14.45
CA VAL A 160 1.11 1.82 -13.66
C VAL A 160 0.21 1.01 -14.57
N LEU A 161 0.26 -0.31 -14.45
CA LEU A 161 -0.76 -1.21 -14.96
C LEU A 161 -1.61 -1.68 -13.79
N MET A 162 -2.92 -1.50 -13.89
CA MET A 162 -3.87 -1.92 -12.87
C MET A 162 -4.96 -2.77 -13.51
N LYS A 163 -5.31 -3.88 -12.84
CA LYS A 163 -6.44 -4.72 -13.23
C LYS A 163 -7.33 -5.01 -12.02
N LYS A 164 -8.63 -4.78 -12.17
CA LYS A 164 -9.66 -5.25 -11.24
C LYS A 164 -9.77 -6.77 -11.34
N ILE A 165 -9.84 -7.43 -10.20
CA ILE A 165 -9.83 -8.90 -10.07
C ILE A 165 -11.26 -9.38 -9.84
N GLU A 166 -11.68 -10.40 -10.60
CA GLU A 166 -13.04 -10.96 -10.57
C GLU A 166 -13.04 -12.46 -10.17
N GLY A 167 -14.21 -12.99 -9.85
CA GLY A 167 -14.44 -14.41 -9.56
C GLY A 167 -13.70 -14.93 -8.33
N LYS A 168 -13.23 -16.19 -8.35
CA LYS A 168 -12.57 -16.88 -7.22
C LYS A 168 -11.37 -16.12 -6.63
N THR A 169 -10.68 -15.32 -7.44
CA THR A 169 -9.53 -14.53 -6.96
C THR A 169 -9.97 -13.35 -6.09
N LYS A 170 -11.19 -12.84 -6.27
CA LYS A 170 -11.79 -11.85 -5.36
C LYS A 170 -12.04 -12.46 -3.98
N GLU A 171 -12.62 -13.66 -3.93
CA GLU A 171 -12.86 -14.41 -2.68
C GLU A 171 -11.55 -14.67 -1.95
N PHE A 172 -10.53 -15.18 -2.66
CA PHE A 172 -9.21 -15.39 -2.08
C PHE A 172 -8.59 -14.10 -1.49
N SER A 173 -8.70 -12.97 -2.20
CA SER A 173 -8.20 -11.69 -1.70
C SER A 173 -8.93 -11.25 -0.43
N ALA A 174 -10.24 -11.44 -0.35
CA ALA A 174 -11.04 -11.14 0.83
C ALA A 174 -10.64 -12.04 2.01
N GLU A 175 -10.46 -13.34 1.78
CA GLU A 175 -10.01 -14.30 2.81
C GLU A 175 -8.64 -13.94 3.38
N GLN A 176 -7.69 -13.52 2.53
CA GLN A 176 -6.37 -13.08 3.00
C GLN A 176 -6.45 -11.85 3.89
N GLU A 177 -7.30 -10.87 3.55
CA GLU A 177 -7.51 -9.69 4.38
C GLU A 177 -8.16 -10.06 5.73
N ILE A 178 -9.20 -10.90 5.73
CA ILE A 178 -9.83 -11.39 6.97
C ILE A 178 -8.81 -12.12 7.83
N LYS A 179 -8.03 -13.02 7.24
CA LYS A 179 -7.03 -13.80 7.96
C LYS A 179 -5.96 -12.89 8.58
N TYR A 180 -5.48 -11.91 7.84
CA TYR A 180 -4.51 -10.93 8.36
C TYR A 180 -5.10 -10.12 9.51
N SER A 181 -6.32 -9.60 9.36
CA SER A 181 -6.99 -8.82 10.42
C SER A 181 -7.26 -9.64 11.69
N LYS A 182 -7.71 -10.90 11.55
CA LYS A 182 -7.91 -11.80 12.70
C LYS A 182 -6.62 -12.09 13.44
N ASN A 183 -5.54 -12.40 12.71
CA ASN A 183 -4.23 -12.64 13.30
C ASN A 183 -3.70 -11.40 14.04
N LEU A 184 -3.99 -10.20 13.52
CA LEU A 184 -3.61 -8.95 14.17
C LEU A 184 -4.40 -8.73 15.47
N GLN A 185 -5.72 -8.97 15.46
CA GLN A 185 -6.55 -8.89 16.67
C GLN A 185 -6.11 -9.86 17.74
N GLN A 186 -5.84 -11.13 17.37
CA GLN A 186 -5.37 -12.14 18.32
C GLN A 186 -4.04 -11.72 18.97
N LYS A 187 -3.08 -11.22 18.18
CA LYS A 187 -1.80 -10.72 18.72
C LYS A 187 -1.97 -9.53 19.67
N ILE A 188 -2.93 -8.67 19.39
CA ILE A 188 -3.26 -7.53 20.25
C ILE A 188 -3.86 -8.01 21.57
N GLU A 189 -4.82 -8.95 21.52
CA GLU A 189 -5.47 -9.53 22.70
C GLU A 189 -4.45 -10.27 23.58
N GLU A 190 -3.61 -11.13 23.00
CA GLU A 190 -2.54 -11.85 23.70
C GLU A 190 -1.55 -10.92 24.41
N LYS A 191 -1.31 -9.72 23.87
CA LYS A 191 -0.44 -8.71 24.51
C LYS A 191 -1.15 -7.91 25.60
N SER A 192 -2.46 -7.71 25.49
CA SER A 192 -3.23 -6.98 26.51
C SER A 192 -3.34 -7.72 27.86
N ASP A 193 -3.07 -9.03 27.87
CA ASP A 193 -2.99 -9.85 29.09
C ASP A 193 -1.62 -9.76 29.81
N ILE A 194 -0.66 -9.00 29.27
CA ILE A 194 0.67 -8.82 29.88
C ILE A 194 0.65 -7.56 30.74
N THR A 195 0.69 -7.73 32.07
CA THR A 195 0.95 -6.62 33.00
C THR A 195 2.46 -6.36 33.05
N LEU A 196 2.91 -5.22 32.53
CA LEU A 196 4.27 -4.74 32.77
C LEU A 196 4.31 -4.03 34.14
N PHE A 197 5.33 -4.35 34.94
CA PHE A 197 5.68 -3.65 36.19
C PHE A 197 6.87 -2.72 35.94
#